data_AF-A0AAP2AF44-F1
#
_entry.id   AF-A0AAP2AF44-F1
#
_cell.length_a   1.000
_cell.length_b   1.000
_cell.length_c   1.000
_cell.angle_alpha   90.00
_cell.angle_beta   90.00
_cell.angle_gamma   90.00
#
_symmetry.space_group_name_H-M   'P 1'
#
loop_
_entity.id
_entity.type
_entity.pdbx_description
1 polymer ?
#
loop_
_entity_poly.entity_id
_entity_poly.type
_entity_poly.pdbx_seq_one_letter_code
_entity_poly.pdbx_strand_id
1 'polypeptide(L)'
;MAKELTFYGASDDLLECEGAIREEIGCYNEPGIYHLKSSEGELQVVGYYLDSGLWSIGVSQVGEDIPLPAWPVTYSMHERGYSAQMAITVPDDAILVMPEEDDQ
;
A
#
# COMPACT_ATOMS: atom_id res chain seq x y z
N MET A 1 -13.00 2.38 -15.92
CA MET A 1 -11.59 2.29 -16.39
C MET A 1 -10.74 2.00 -15.15
N ALA A 2 -9.54 1.46 -15.31
CA ALA A 2 -8.71 0.98 -14.20
C ALA A 2 -7.27 1.47 -14.35
N LYS A 3 -6.60 1.63 -13.22
CA LYS A 3 -5.23 2.16 -13.13
C LYS A 3 -4.36 1.27 -12.25
N GLU A 4 -3.06 1.32 -12.47
CA GLU A 4 -2.09 0.52 -11.73
C GLU A 4 -1.39 1.38 -10.67
N LEU A 5 -1.24 0.79 -9.48
CA LEU A 5 -0.42 1.30 -8.39
C LEU A 5 0.63 0.25 -8.01
N THR A 6 1.82 0.69 -7.63
CA THR A 6 2.90 -0.16 -7.17
C THR A 6 3.34 0.27 -5.77
N PHE A 7 3.50 -0.70 -4.88
CA PHE A 7 3.91 -0.48 -3.50
C PHE A 7 5.21 -1.24 -3.22
N TYR A 8 6.17 -0.56 -2.60
CA TYR A 8 7.47 -1.12 -2.26
C TYR A 8 8.12 -0.28 -1.16
N GLY A 9 8.99 -0.87 -0.34
CA GLY A 9 9.85 -0.11 0.56
C GLY A 9 11.10 0.46 -0.13
N ALA A 10 11.40 1.74 0.11
CA ALA A 10 12.53 2.48 -0.47
C ALA A 10 13.74 2.65 0.46
N SER A 11 13.53 2.59 1.78
CA SER A 11 14.54 2.59 2.86
C SER A 11 14.04 1.73 4.04
N ASP A 12 14.68 1.78 5.19
CA ASP A 12 14.25 1.10 6.43
C ASP A 12 13.05 1.78 7.13
N ASP A 13 12.68 2.97 6.68
CA ASP A 13 11.61 3.80 7.25
C ASP A 13 10.62 4.35 6.22
N LEU A 14 10.74 4.01 4.94
CA LEU A 14 9.91 4.60 3.87
C LEU A 14 9.20 3.54 3.04
N LEU A 15 7.87 3.57 3.07
CA LEU A 15 6.98 2.81 2.19
C LEU A 15 6.49 3.72 1.07
N GLU A 16 6.61 3.27 -0.18
CA GLU A 16 6.25 4.02 -1.38
C GLU A 16 4.94 3.54 -1.98
N CYS A 17 4.21 4.46 -2.62
CA CYS A 17 3.14 4.23 -3.56
C CYS A 17 3.46 4.98 -4.85
N GLU A 18 3.61 4.25 -5.96
CA GLU A 18 3.90 4.81 -7.28
C GLU A 18 2.86 4.41 -8.34
N GLY A 19 2.87 5.14 -9.46
CA GLY A 19 2.02 4.88 -10.62
C GLY A 19 1.05 6.03 -10.85
N ALA A 20 -0.25 5.70 -10.92
CA ALA A 20 -1.31 6.67 -11.14
C ALA A 20 -1.59 7.57 -9.92
N ILE A 21 -1.24 7.10 -8.73
CA ILE A 21 -1.13 7.89 -7.49
C ILE A 21 0.34 7.82 -7.07
N ARG A 22 0.86 8.91 -6.50
CA ARG A 22 2.25 9.00 -6.01
C ARG A 22 2.24 9.57 -4.62
N GLU A 23 2.70 8.80 -3.65
CA GLU A 23 2.72 9.15 -2.24
C GLU A 23 3.76 8.31 -1.50
N GLU A 24 4.25 8.79 -0.36
CA GLU A 24 5.19 8.09 0.51
C GLU A 24 4.73 8.15 1.98
N ILE A 25 5.00 7.08 2.74
CA ILE A 25 4.75 7.05 4.20
C ILE A 25 6.06 6.77 4.92
N GLY A 26 6.48 7.73 5.75
CA GLY A 26 7.49 7.51 6.77
C GLY A 26 6.92 6.66 7.92
N CYS A 27 7.50 5.49 8.16
CA CYS A 27 7.02 4.48 9.10
C CYS A 27 8.19 3.73 9.78
N TYR A 28 9.07 4.47 10.47
CA TYR A 28 10.17 3.88 11.24
C TYR A 28 9.66 3.06 12.42
N ASN A 29 9.99 1.75 12.47
CA ASN A 29 9.55 0.80 13.49
C ASN A 29 8.01 0.64 13.63
N GLU A 30 7.25 1.08 12.64
CA GLU A 30 5.79 1.00 12.61
C GLU A 30 5.35 0.47 11.24
N PRO A 31 4.16 -0.15 11.10
CA PRO A 31 3.66 -0.49 9.78
C PRO A 31 3.34 0.77 8.98
N GLY A 32 3.77 0.81 7.72
CA GLY A 32 3.24 1.74 6.73
C GLY A 32 1.88 1.25 6.24
N ILE A 33 0.85 2.11 6.29
CA ILE A 33 -0.52 1.73 5.94
C ILE A 33 -1.11 2.75 4.95
N TYR A 34 -1.40 2.29 3.73
CA TYR A 34 -2.21 3.04 2.79
C TYR A 34 -3.65 2.52 2.82
N HIS A 35 -4.64 3.40 2.98
CA HIS A 35 -6.04 3.04 2.81
C HIS A 35 -6.51 3.43 1.40
N LEU A 36 -6.80 2.42 0.58
CA LEU A 36 -7.38 2.60 -0.74
C LEU A 36 -8.90 2.44 -0.69
N LYS A 37 -9.61 3.39 -1.29
CA LYS A 37 -11.07 3.39 -1.33
C LYS A 37 -11.60 3.72 -2.72
N SER A 38 -12.58 2.95 -3.19
CA SER A 38 -13.35 3.26 -4.41
C SER A 38 -14.84 2.94 -4.20
N SER A 39 -15.66 3.20 -5.21
CA SER A 39 -17.07 2.77 -5.22
C SER A 39 -17.26 1.24 -5.23
N GLU A 40 -16.23 0.47 -5.58
CA GLU A 40 -16.27 -1.00 -5.66
C GLU A 40 -15.78 -1.69 -4.38
N GLY A 41 -15.28 -0.93 -3.40
CA GLY A 41 -14.79 -1.44 -2.13
C GLY A 41 -13.56 -0.71 -1.63
N GLU A 42 -12.99 -1.23 -0.55
CA GLU A 42 -11.82 -0.64 0.08
C GLU A 42 -10.93 -1.72 0.71
N LEU A 43 -9.64 -1.43 0.76
CA LEU A 43 -8.63 -2.27 1.40
C LEU A 43 -7.50 -1.40 1.95
N GLN A 44 -6.68 -1.99 2.80
CA GLN A 44 -5.42 -1.41 3.22
C GLN A 44 -4.27 -2.12 2.53
N VAL A 45 -3.27 -1.37 2.06
CA VAL A 45 -1.94 -1.90 1.75
C VAL A 45 -1.07 -1.70 2.98
N VAL A 46 -0.46 -2.78 3.45
CA VAL A 46 0.32 -2.78 4.70
C VAL A 46 1.74 -3.21 4.39
N GLY A 47 2.70 -2.39 4.78
CA GLY A 47 4.13 -2.64 4.70
C GLY A 47 4.75 -2.77 6.10
N TYR A 48 5.61 -3.78 6.28
CA TYR A 48 6.45 -3.93 7.47
C TYR A 48 7.92 -4.02 7.07
N TYR A 49 8.76 -3.21 7.69
CA TYR A 49 10.19 -3.44 7.68
C TYR A 49 10.54 -4.49 8.74
N LEU A 50 11.17 -5.59 8.32
CA LEU A 50 11.47 -6.74 9.16
C LEU A 50 12.89 -6.64 9.74
N ASP A 51 13.12 -7.30 10.88
CA ASP A 51 14.45 -7.45 11.49
C ASP A 51 15.48 -8.11 10.55
N SER A 52 15.02 -8.81 9.50
CA SER A 52 15.89 -9.37 8.45
C SER A 52 16.45 -8.30 7.49
N GLY A 53 16.05 -7.03 7.63
CA GLY A 53 16.38 -5.95 6.71
C GLY A 53 15.58 -5.98 5.41
N LEU A 54 14.43 -6.66 5.39
CA LEU A 54 13.58 -6.85 4.21
C LEU A 54 12.20 -6.22 4.43
N TRP A 55 11.55 -5.78 3.36
CA TRP A 55 10.13 -5.40 3.40
C TRP A 55 9.21 -6.58 3.16
N SER A 56 8.19 -6.69 4.01
CA SER A 56 6.98 -7.48 3.76
C SER A 56 5.86 -6.53 3.35
N ILE A 57 5.14 -6.83 2.25
CA ILE A 57 4.02 -6.03 1.76
C ILE A 57 2.83 -6.93 1.46
N GLY A 58 1.64 -6.51 1.88
CA GLY A 58 0.39 -7.24 1.67
C GLY A 58 -0.85 -6.33 1.70
N VAL A 59 -2.02 -6.96 1.68
CA VAL A 59 -3.31 -6.28 1.81
C VAL A 59 -4.09 -6.79 3.02
N SER A 60 -4.88 -5.92 3.65
CA SER A 60 -5.79 -6.25 4.74
C SER A 60 -7.19 -5.66 4.55
N GLN A 61 -8.18 -6.31 5.18
CA GLN A 61 -9.52 -5.76 5.30
C GLN A 61 -9.47 -4.46 6.12
N VAL A 62 -10.41 -3.56 5.86
CA VAL A 62 -10.55 -2.30 6.62
C VAL A 62 -11.34 -2.47 7.93
N GLY A 63 -12.01 -3.61 8.12
CA GLY A 63 -12.85 -3.87 9.28
C GLY A 63 -13.55 -5.24 9.25
N GLU A 64 -14.23 -5.56 10.34
CA GLU A 64 -15.02 -6.79 10.48
C GLU A 64 -16.14 -6.82 9.43
N ASP A 65 -16.38 -8.00 8.85
CA ASP A 65 -17.41 -8.26 7.82
C ASP A 65 -17.30 -7.41 6.54
N ILE A 66 -16.20 -6.68 6.32
CA ILE A 66 -15.94 -5.94 5.09
C ILE A 66 -15.01 -6.78 4.19
N PRO A 67 -15.51 -7.40 3.09
CA PRO A 67 -14.69 -8.25 2.26
C PRO A 67 -13.62 -7.44 1.50
N LEU A 68 -12.47 -8.07 1.24
CA LEU A 68 -11.51 -7.52 0.29
C LEU A 68 -12.14 -7.42 -1.10
N PRO A 69 -12.03 -6.27 -1.80
CA PRO A 69 -12.42 -6.19 -3.20
C PRO A 69 -11.52 -7.08 -4.05
N ALA A 70 -12.06 -7.63 -5.15
CA ALA A 70 -11.37 -8.56 -6.03
C ALA A 70 -10.39 -7.87 -7.01
N TRP A 71 -9.72 -6.81 -6.56
CA TRP A 71 -8.75 -6.08 -7.36
C TRP A 71 -7.52 -6.96 -7.65
N PRO A 72 -7.10 -7.11 -8.92
CA PRO A 72 -5.95 -7.95 -9.25
C PRO A 72 -4.67 -7.45 -8.57
N VAL A 73 -3.97 -8.37 -7.88
CA VAL A 73 -2.69 -8.12 -7.21
C VAL A 73 -1.64 -9.07 -7.75
N THR A 74 -0.43 -8.55 -7.98
CA THR A 74 0.75 -9.34 -8.31
C THR A 74 1.92 -8.96 -7.40
N TYR A 75 2.83 -9.91 -7.18
CA TYR A 75 4.02 -9.72 -6.37
C TYR A 75 5.29 -10.03 -7.15
N SER A 76 6.31 -9.23 -6.93
CA SER A 76 7.67 -9.39 -7.47
C SER A 76 8.70 -8.89 -6.45
N MET A 77 9.98 -8.90 -6.82
CA MET A 77 11.03 -8.25 -6.03
C MET A 77 11.31 -6.90 -6.66
N HIS A 78 11.35 -5.84 -5.84
CA HIS A 78 11.76 -4.51 -6.28
C HIS A 78 13.24 -4.52 -6.72
N GLU A 79 13.66 -3.58 -7.58
CA GLU A 79 15.05 -3.48 -8.07
C GLU A 79 16.10 -3.30 -6.95
N ARG A 80 15.66 -2.78 -5.80
CA ARG A 80 16.47 -2.63 -4.59
C ARG A 80 16.86 -3.97 -3.95
N GLY A 81 16.18 -5.06 -4.30
CA GLY A 81 16.52 -6.43 -3.88
C GLY A 81 16.14 -6.80 -2.44
N TYR A 82 15.85 -5.82 -1.57
CA TYR A 82 15.42 -6.05 -0.19
C TYR A 82 13.93 -5.78 0.04
N SER A 83 13.16 -5.60 -1.03
CA SER A 83 11.77 -5.19 -0.91
C SER A 83 10.87 -6.04 -1.79
N ALA A 84 9.84 -6.63 -1.19
CA ALA A 84 8.72 -7.16 -1.95
C ALA A 84 8.03 -5.99 -2.66
N GLN A 85 7.76 -6.14 -3.94
CA GLN A 85 6.99 -5.18 -4.72
C GLN A 85 5.60 -5.75 -4.96
N MET A 86 4.57 -4.97 -4.66
CA MET A 86 3.19 -5.33 -4.93
C MET A 86 2.62 -4.38 -5.98
N ALA A 87 2.16 -4.91 -7.12
CA ALA A 87 1.38 -4.15 -8.08
C ALA A 87 -0.10 -4.51 -7.96
N ILE A 88 -0.96 -3.50 -7.93
CA ILE A 88 -2.42 -3.65 -7.83
C ILE A 88 -3.12 -2.85 -8.91
N THR A 89 -4.07 -3.48 -9.59
CA THR A 89 -4.97 -2.80 -10.54
C THR A 89 -6.23 -2.36 -9.80
N VAL A 90 -6.39 -1.05 -9.62
CA VAL A 90 -7.53 -0.45 -8.89
C VAL A 90 -8.51 0.22 -9.86
N PRO A 91 -9.78 0.39 -9.47
CA PRO A 91 -10.72 1.23 -10.19
C PRO A 91 -10.20 2.67 -10.35
N ASP A 92 -10.58 3.36 -11.43
CA ASP A 92 -10.11 4.73 -11.68
C ASP A 92 -10.50 5.73 -10.61
N ASP A 93 -11.66 5.53 -9.98
CA ASP A 93 -12.17 6.34 -8.87
C ASP A 93 -11.51 5.98 -7.53
N ALA A 94 -10.58 5.02 -7.50
CA ALA A 94 -9.84 4.71 -6.29
C ALA A 94 -8.99 5.91 -5.84
N ILE A 95 -9.06 6.22 -4.55
CA ILE A 95 -8.30 7.28 -3.88
C ILE A 95 -7.53 6.71 -2.69
N LEU A 96 -6.47 7.41 -2.30
CA LEU A 96 -5.86 7.25 -0.99
C LEU A 96 -6.64 8.09 0.02
N VAL A 97 -7.08 7.46 1.11
CA VAL A 97 -7.63 8.18 2.26
C VAL A 97 -6.46 8.62 3.13
N MET A 98 -6.17 9.91 3.11
CA MET A 98 -5.19 10.50 4.02
C MET A 98 -5.84 10.66 5.40
N PRO A 99 -5.13 10.36 6.50
CA PRO A 99 -5.61 10.78 7.81
C PRO A 99 -5.79 12.30 7.80
N GLU A 100 -6.86 12.80 8.38
CA GLU A 100 -6.98 14.23 8.65
C GLU A 100 -5.75 14.61 9.49
N GLU A 101 -4.96 15.58 9.02
CA GLU A 101 -3.93 16.18 9.87
C GLU A 101 -4.67 16.77 11.06
N ASP A 102 -4.65 16.06 12.19
CA ASP A 102 -5.05 16.65 13.46
C ASP A 102 -4.15 17.89 13.63
N ASP A 103 -4.75 19.08 13.54
CA ASP A 103 -4.11 20.37 13.79
C ASP A 103 -3.29 20.26 15.10
N GLN A 104 -1.97 20.09 14.99
CA GLN A 104 -1.03 20.08 16.12
C GLN A 104 -0.79 21.50 16.65
#